data_AF-A0A415BH69-F1
#
_entry.id   AF-A0A415BH69-F1
#
_cell.length_a   1.000
_cell.length_b   1.000
_cell.length_c   1.000
_cell.angle_alpha   90.00
_cell.angle_beta   90.00
_cell.angle_gamma   90.00
#
_symmetry.space_group_name_H-M   'P 1'
#
loop_
_entity.id
_entity.type
_entity.pdbx_description
1 polymer ?
#
loop_
_entity_poly.entity_id
_entity_poly.type
_entity_poly.pdbx_seq_one_letter_code
_entity_poly.pdbx_strand_id
1 'polypeptide(L)'
;MYRFLLILLSVVGMATATDAQQRQDMNKGQSNPKILVAYFSATGTTTRAAEKVAQATGGELFAITPARPYTNADLDWHDKQSRSSVEMNDPKARPAIKGRKENIADYDVIFIGYPIWWDLAPRVVNTFIESHNLKGKIVIPFATSGGSKLAGSAAALKRSYPALNWKEGRLLNRANEKSICTWIDKLGYHEKNLD
;
A
#
# COMPACT_ATOMS: atom_id res chain seq x y z
N MET A 1 -45.09 63.29 44.49
CA MET A 1 -43.72 63.16 45.03
C MET A 1 -43.01 62.06 44.26
N TYR A 2 -41.89 62.40 43.61
CA TYR A 2 -40.74 61.57 43.17
C TYR A 2 -41.00 60.18 42.52
N ARG A 3 -40.32 59.73 41.46
CA ARG A 3 -39.42 60.25 40.40
C ARG A 3 -39.05 58.99 39.59
N PHE A 4 -38.86 59.12 38.29
CA PHE A 4 -38.38 58.11 37.33
C PHE A 4 -37.34 57.10 37.85
N LEU A 5 -37.43 55.83 37.41
CA LEU A 5 -36.26 55.10 36.87
C LEU A 5 -36.66 53.90 35.97
N LEU A 6 -36.30 54.01 34.69
CA LEU A 6 -36.20 52.93 33.70
C LEU A 6 -34.90 52.16 33.94
N ILE A 7 -34.93 50.83 33.93
CA ILE A 7 -33.79 50.02 33.44
C ILE A 7 -34.33 48.85 32.61
N LEU A 8 -34.20 48.99 31.30
CA LEU A 8 -34.14 47.89 30.33
C LEU A 8 -32.87 47.07 30.61
N LEU A 9 -33.00 45.77 30.79
CA LEU A 9 -31.89 44.82 30.64
C LEU A 9 -32.29 43.76 29.62
N SER A 10 -31.98 44.10 28.37
CA SER A 10 -31.88 43.19 27.25
C SER A 10 -30.80 42.14 27.54
N VAL A 11 -31.18 40.87 27.63
CA VAL A 11 -30.25 39.75 27.44
C VAL A 11 -30.52 39.19 26.05
N VAL A 12 -29.94 39.86 25.05
CA VAL A 12 -29.65 39.26 23.75
C VAL A 12 -28.20 38.80 23.81
N GLY A 13 -27.96 37.54 23.41
CA GLY A 13 -26.64 37.08 23.01
C GLY A 13 -26.03 36.01 23.91
N MET A 14 -26.25 34.74 23.54
CA MET A 14 -25.21 33.89 22.94
C MET A 14 -25.74 32.46 22.83
N ALA A 15 -26.58 32.23 21.82
CA ALA A 15 -26.91 30.89 21.34
C ALA A 15 -26.15 30.62 20.05
N THR A 16 -24.82 30.67 20.07
CA THR A 16 -23.97 30.28 18.93
C THR A 16 -22.56 29.87 19.39
N ALA A 17 -22.43 28.88 20.27
CA ALA A 17 -21.10 28.33 20.56
C ALA A 17 -21.08 26.82 20.82
N THR A 18 -22.21 26.11 20.73
CA THR A 18 -22.24 24.67 21.01
C THR A 18 -22.07 23.83 19.73
N ASP A 19 -22.52 24.32 18.58
CA ASP A 19 -22.36 23.63 17.29
C ASP A 19 -20.95 23.79 16.67
N ALA A 20 -20.22 24.85 17.03
CA ALA A 20 -18.85 25.08 16.56
C ALA A 20 -17.83 24.23 17.33
N GLN A 21 -18.09 23.94 18.60
CA GLN A 21 -17.24 23.09 19.43
C GLN A 21 -17.39 21.60 19.06
N GLN A 22 -18.60 21.13 18.72
CA GLN A 22 -18.82 19.74 18.28
C GLN A 22 -18.18 19.40 16.93
N ARG A 23 -17.94 20.38 16.05
CA ARG A 23 -17.26 20.13 14.77
C ARG A 23 -15.74 19.99 14.89
N GLN A 24 -15.14 20.45 16.00
CA GLN A 24 -13.70 20.37 16.20
C GLN A 24 -13.23 19.10 16.94
N ASP A 25 -14.13 18.41 17.64
CA ASP A 25 -13.82 17.13 18.29
C ASP A 25 -13.95 15.91 17.37
N MET A 26 -14.63 16.01 16.22
CA MET A 26 -14.69 14.91 15.24
C MET A 26 -13.45 14.80 14.32
N ASN A 27 -12.50 15.73 14.42
CA ASN A 27 -11.32 15.77 13.54
C ASN A 27 -9.98 15.55 14.27
N LYS A 28 -10.02 15.25 15.58
CA LYS A 28 -8.86 14.84 16.39
C LYS A 28 -8.95 13.34 16.68
N GLY A 29 -8.45 12.52 15.75
CA GLY A 29 -8.39 11.07 15.98
C GLY A 29 -7.95 10.18 14.83
N GLN A 30 -7.59 10.71 13.66
CA GLN A 30 -6.92 9.91 12.64
C GLN A 30 -5.43 10.23 12.64
N SER A 31 -4.64 9.41 13.36
CA SER A 31 -3.22 9.28 13.04
C SER A 31 -3.09 8.93 11.55
N ASN A 32 -2.07 9.46 10.87
CA ASN A 32 -1.79 9.07 9.49
C ASN A 32 -1.73 7.54 9.40
N PRO A 33 -2.30 6.91 8.35
CA PRO A 33 -2.30 5.46 8.24
C PRO A 33 -0.86 4.94 8.25
N LYS A 34 -0.59 3.86 9.00
CA LYS A 34 0.74 3.23 9.01
C LYS A 34 0.89 2.39 7.75
N ILE A 35 1.91 2.70 6.94
CA ILE A 35 2.10 2.13 5.61
C ILE A 35 3.23 1.11 5.61
N LEU A 36 2.99 -0.05 5.03
CA LEU A 36 4.00 -1.04 4.67
C LEU A 36 4.18 -1.06 3.15
N VAL A 37 5.43 -1.00 2.69
CA VAL A 37 5.80 -1.23 1.29
C VAL A 37 6.53 -2.57 1.21
N ALA A 38 5.74 -3.64 1.08
CA ALA A 38 6.27 -4.99 0.89
C ALA A 38 6.61 -5.20 -0.59
N TYR A 39 7.76 -5.80 -0.90
CA TYR A 39 8.13 -6.04 -2.29
C TYR A 39 8.99 -7.30 -2.48
N PHE A 40 8.85 -7.95 -3.62
CA PHE A 40 9.79 -8.94 -4.11
C PHE A 40 10.59 -8.36 -5.29
N SER A 41 11.90 -8.61 -5.34
CA SER A 41 12.72 -8.32 -6.50
C SER A 41 13.83 -9.34 -6.67
N ALA A 42 13.95 -9.92 -7.87
CA ALA A 42 15.02 -10.86 -8.19
C ALA A 42 16.30 -10.14 -8.66
N THR A 43 16.17 -9.03 -9.38
CA THR A 43 17.29 -8.31 -10.03
C THR A 43 17.37 -6.82 -9.66
N GLY A 44 16.63 -6.39 -8.64
CA GLY A 44 16.72 -5.05 -8.05
C GLY A 44 15.90 -3.95 -8.74
N THR A 45 15.30 -4.20 -9.90
CA THR A 45 14.44 -3.19 -10.57
C THR A 45 13.23 -2.81 -9.70
N THR A 46 12.59 -3.80 -9.09
CA THR A 46 11.44 -3.57 -8.21
C THR A 46 11.88 -3.03 -6.84
N THR A 47 13.08 -3.36 -6.37
CA THR A 47 13.69 -2.74 -5.19
C THR A 47 13.72 -1.22 -5.32
N ARG A 48 14.30 -0.70 -6.42
CA ARG A 48 14.37 0.74 -6.67
C ARG A 48 13.00 1.41 -6.79
N ALA A 49 12.01 0.71 -7.31
CA ALA A 49 10.64 1.21 -7.35
C ALA A 49 10.02 1.26 -5.95
N ALA A 50 10.22 0.20 -5.15
CA ALA A 50 9.71 0.11 -3.79
C ALA A 50 10.33 1.16 -2.86
N GLU A 51 11.65 1.42 -2.98
CA GLU A 51 12.34 2.47 -2.24
C GLU A 51 11.72 3.85 -2.49
N LYS A 52 11.43 4.18 -3.75
CA LYS A 52 10.75 5.44 -4.10
C LYS A 52 9.32 5.52 -3.59
N VAL A 53 8.60 4.39 -3.59
CA VAL A 53 7.23 4.33 -3.00
C VAL A 53 7.30 4.52 -1.49
N ALA A 54 8.23 3.88 -0.80
CA ALA A 54 8.44 4.06 0.64
C ALA A 54 8.80 5.51 0.96
N GLN A 55 9.74 6.10 0.22
CA GLN A 55 10.10 7.51 0.39
C GLN A 55 8.91 8.45 0.17
N ALA A 56 8.10 8.23 -0.87
CA ALA A 56 6.94 9.09 -1.15
C ALA A 56 5.80 8.94 -0.12
N THR A 57 5.73 7.80 0.58
CA THR A 57 4.66 7.49 1.54
C THR A 57 5.07 7.67 3.00
N GLY A 58 6.37 7.81 3.30
CA GLY A 58 6.91 7.62 4.65
C GLY A 58 6.73 6.19 5.18
N GLY A 59 6.43 5.23 4.30
CA GLY A 59 6.11 3.85 4.66
C GLY A 59 7.34 3.00 4.98
N GLU A 60 7.18 1.98 5.81
CA GLU A 60 8.26 1.04 6.09
C GLU A 60 8.49 0.10 4.90
N LEU A 61 9.73 -0.06 4.49
CA LEU A 61 10.11 -0.96 3.42
C LEU A 61 10.30 -2.40 3.95
N PHE A 62 9.69 -3.39 3.30
CA PHE A 62 9.86 -4.81 3.66
C PHE A 62 10.15 -5.68 2.44
N ALA A 63 11.33 -6.30 2.41
CA ALA A 63 11.73 -7.20 1.33
C ALA A 63 11.16 -8.61 1.55
N ILE A 64 10.27 -9.04 0.66
CA ILE A 64 9.79 -10.42 0.53
C ILE A 64 10.95 -11.27 0.00
N THR A 65 11.74 -11.81 0.92
CA THR A 65 12.98 -12.51 0.57
C THR A 65 12.71 -14.01 0.45
N PRO A 66 12.93 -14.66 -0.71
CA PRO A 66 12.79 -16.11 -0.81
C PRO A 66 13.80 -16.85 0.09
N ALA A 67 13.39 -17.98 0.68
CA ALA A 67 14.27 -18.86 1.46
C ALA A 67 15.48 -19.31 0.64
N ARG A 68 15.23 -19.72 -0.60
CA ARG A 68 16.26 -19.95 -1.64
C ARG A 68 16.25 -18.79 -2.64
N PRO A 69 17.31 -17.95 -2.71
CA PRO A 69 17.42 -16.89 -3.71
C PRO A 69 17.26 -17.43 -5.14
N TYR A 70 16.75 -16.61 -6.06
CA TYR A 70 16.67 -16.97 -7.48
C TYR A 70 18.04 -16.74 -8.13
N THR A 71 18.54 -17.77 -8.82
CA THR A 71 19.75 -17.68 -9.63
C THR A 71 19.42 -17.19 -11.05
N ASN A 72 20.44 -16.87 -11.86
CA ASN A 72 20.22 -16.55 -13.28
C ASN A 72 19.59 -17.73 -14.04
N ALA A 73 19.99 -18.96 -13.73
CA ALA A 73 19.40 -20.17 -14.33
C ALA A 73 17.94 -20.35 -13.90
N ASP A 74 17.60 -20.05 -12.64
CA ASP A 74 16.20 -20.10 -12.17
C ASP A 74 15.30 -19.11 -12.93
N LEU A 75 15.87 -17.98 -13.37
CA LEU A 75 15.16 -16.87 -14.03
C LEU A 75 15.16 -16.99 -15.57
N ASP A 76 15.74 -18.04 -16.13
CA ASP A 76 15.72 -18.25 -17.57
C ASP A 76 14.30 -18.63 -18.03
N TRP A 77 13.60 -17.66 -18.60
CA TRP A 77 12.22 -17.83 -19.07
C TRP A 77 12.13 -18.59 -20.40
N HIS A 78 13.25 -18.84 -21.09
CA HIS A 78 13.26 -19.71 -22.28
C HIS A 78 13.32 -21.18 -21.90
N ASP A 79 13.91 -21.50 -20.74
CA ASP A 79 13.93 -22.85 -20.21
C ASP A 79 12.62 -23.16 -19.46
N LYS A 80 11.84 -24.11 -20.01
CA LYS A 80 10.59 -24.56 -19.39
C LYS A 80 10.80 -25.32 -18.07
N GLN A 81 12.01 -25.80 -17.82
CA GLN A 81 12.39 -26.49 -16.59
C GLN A 81 13.05 -25.56 -15.56
N SER A 82 13.32 -24.29 -15.92
CA SER A 82 13.80 -23.32 -14.95
C SER A 82 12.81 -23.19 -13.80
N ARG A 83 13.34 -22.90 -12.61
CA ARG A 83 12.52 -22.77 -11.41
C ARG A 83 11.38 -21.77 -11.61
N SER A 84 11.64 -20.62 -12.22
CA SER A 84 10.59 -19.62 -12.48
C SER A 84 9.53 -20.14 -13.45
N SER A 85 9.90 -20.84 -14.52
CA SER A 85 8.93 -21.47 -15.44
C SER A 85 8.07 -22.52 -14.73
N VAL A 86 8.67 -23.39 -13.92
CA VAL A 86 7.95 -24.43 -13.16
C VAL A 86 6.99 -23.79 -12.15
N GLU A 87 7.47 -22.83 -11.36
CA GLU A 87 6.63 -22.12 -10.38
C GLU A 87 5.49 -21.35 -11.05
N MET A 88 5.72 -20.69 -12.18
CA MET A 88 4.68 -19.90 -12.84
C MET A 88 3.64 -20.78 -13.53
N ASN A 89 4.01 -21.98 -13.99
CA ASN A 89 3.08 -22.98 -14.52
C ASN A 89 2.25 -23.70 -13.45
N ASP A 90 2.66 -23.66 -12.17
CA ASP A 90 1.89 -24.22 -11.06
C ASP A 90 1.21 -23.11 -10.20
N PRO A 91 -0.11 -22.90 -10.32
CA PRO A 91 -0.84 -21.94 -9.48
C PRO A 91 -0.78 -22.22 -7.97
N LYS A 92 -0.49 -23.46 -7.57
CA LYS A 92 -0.38 -23.88 -6.17
C LYS A 92 1.02 -23.73 -5.61
N ALA A 93 2.03 -23.44 -6.43
CA ALA A 93 3.38 -23.23 -5.94
C ALA A 93 3.42 -22.10 -4.89
N ARG A 94 4.10 -22.35 -3.78
CA ARG A 94 4.32 -21.40 -2.68
C ARG A 94 5.79 -21.42 -2.27
N PRO A 95 6.68 -20.75 -3.03
CA PRO A 95 8.09 -20.65 -2.66
C PRO A 95 8.21 -20.08 -1.24
N ALA A 96 8.96 -20.76 -0.37
CA ALA A 96 9.15 -20.34 1.01
C ALA A 96 9.86 -18.97 1.07
N ILE A 97 9.53 -18.17 2.08
CA ILE A 97 10.14 -16.86 2.37
C ILE A 97 10.98 -16.92 3.65
N LYS A 98 12.00 -16.06 3.75
CA LYS A 98 12.78 -15.84 4.96
C LYS A 98 12.00 -14.91 5.88
N GLY A 99 11.63 -15.41 7.05
CA GLY A 99 10.95 -14.63 8.08
C GLY A 99 9.55 -14.18 7.70
N ARG A 100 8.96 -13.38 8.58
CA ARG A 100 7.63 -12.78 8.45
C ARG A 100 7.70 -11.35 8.94
N LYS A 101 6.73 -10.53 8.53
CA LYS A 101 6.52 -9.22 9.13
C LYS A 101 5.71 -9.41 10.40
N GLU A 102 6.40 -9.60 11.54
CA GLU A 102 5.77 -9.97 12.81
C GLU A 102 4.71 -8.96 13.27
N ASN A 103 4.98 -7.67 13.09
CA ASN A 103 4.07 -6.59 13.46
C ASN A 103 3.13 -6.17 12.33
N ILE A 104 2.74 -7.07 11.41
CA ILE A 104 1.88 -6.72 10.28
C ILE A 104 0.51 -6.18 10.71
N ALA A 105 0.07 -6.50 11.93
CA ALA A 105 -1.16 -6.00 12.52
C ALA A 105 -1.20 -4.46 12.60
N ASP A 106 -0.05 -3.80 12.78
CA ASP A 106 0.04 -2.35 12.98
C ASP A 106 -0.26 -1.52 11.71
N TYR A 107 -0.19 -2.13 10.52
CA TYR A 107 -0.30 -1.39 9.26
C TYR A 107 -1.73 -1.32 8.75
N ASP A 108 -2.14 -0.14 8.29
CA ASP A 108 -3.45 0.09 7.69
C ASP A 108 -3.44 -0.15 6.18
N VAL A 109 -2.30 0.15 5.54
CA VAL A 109 -2.11 0.11 4.09
C VAL A 109 -0.88 -0.71 3.77
N ILE A 110 -1.02 -1.65 2.84
CA ILE A 110 0.07 -2.50 2.36
C ILE A 110 0.20 -2.35 0.85
N PHE A 111 1.29 -1.72 0.43
CA PHE A 111 1.74 -1.80 -0.95
C PHE A 111 2.45 -3.13 -1.17
N ILE A 112 2.16 -3.80 -2.29
CA ILE A 112 2.80 -5.08 -2.67
C ILE A 112 3.45 -4.93 -4.05
N GLY A 113 4.78 -4.88 -4.05
CA GLY A 113 5.61 -4.70 -5.25
C GLY A 113 6.15 -6.00 -5.83
N TYR A 114 6.11 -6.16 -7.14
CA TYR A 114 6.72 -7.34 -7.79
C TYR A 114 7.12 -7.10 -9.25
N PRO A 115 8.13 -7.82 -9.78
CA PRO A 115 8.31 -7.93 -11.22
C PRO A 115 7.14 -8.73 -11.83
N ILE A 116 6.68 -8.37 -13.02
CA ILE A 116 5.71 -9.22 -13.74
C ILE A 116 6.44 -10.41 -14.34
N TRP A 117 6.01 -11.62 -13.98
CA TRP A 117 6.46 -12.88 -14.57
C TRP A 117 5.27 -13.54 -15.26
N TRP A 118 5.36 -13.82 -16.57
CA TRP A 118 4.28 -14.47 -17.33
C TRP A 118 2.89 -13.84 -17.12
N ASP A 119 2.81 -12.50 -17.18
CA ASP A 119 1.61 -11.68 -16.93
C ASP A 119 1.01 -11.79 -15.51
N LEU A 120 1.73 -12.40 -14.57
CA LEU A 120 1.30 -12.65 -13.20
C LEU A 120 2.29 -12.09 -12.18
N ALA A 121 1.84 -12.03 -10.92
CA ALA A 121 2.74 -11.84 -9.79
C ALA A 121 3.53 -13.15 -9.54
N PRO A 122 4.83 -13.09 -9.21
CA PRO A 122 5.62 -14.25 -8.83
C PRO A 122 4.99 -14.98 -7.64
N ARG A 123 5.06 -16.31 -7.62
CA ARG A 123 4.39 -17.15 -6.60
C ARG A 123 4.82 -16.85 -5.16
N VAL A 124 6.02 -16.30 -4.96
CA VAL A 124 6.47 -15.83 -3.64
C VAL A 124 5.58 -14.71 -3.07
N VAL A 125 4.90 -13.93 -3.92
CA VAL A 125 3.90 -12.93 -3.51
C VAL A 125 2.65 -13.61 -2.93
N ASN A 126 2.22 -14.73 -3.51
CA ASN A 126 1.14 -15.54 -2.95
C ASN A 126 1.52 -16.06 -1.56
N THR A 127 2.75 -16.58 -1.40
CA THR A 127 3.27 -16.98 -0.09
C THR A 127 3.20 -15.84 0.93
N PHE A 128 3.64 -14.63 0.55
CA PHE A 128 3.58 -13.46 1.44
C PHE A 128 2.14 -13.11 1.85
N ILE A 129 1.19 -13.11 0.90
CA ILE A 129 -0.22 -12.80 1.20
C ILE A 129 -0.81 -13.84 2.15
N GLU A 130 -0.53 -15.13 1.92
CA GLU A 130 -1.07 -16.22 2.73
C GLU A 130 -0.38 -16.37 4.09
N SER A 131 0.87 -15.91 4.21
CA SER A 131 1.61 -15.91 5.48
C SER A 131 1.26 -14.72 6.38
N HIS A 132 0.32 -13.85 6.01
CA HIS A 132 -0.05 -12.70 6.83
C HIS A 132 -1.55 -12.45 6.82
N ASN A 133 -2.11 -12.05 7.97
CA ASN A 133 -3.51 -11.63 8.01
C ASN A 133 -3.63 -10.19 7.48
N LEU A 134 -4.04 -10.08 6.22
CA LEU A 134 -4.27 -8.79 5.54
C LEU A 134 -5.74 -8.33 5.58
N LYS A 135 -6.61 -9.06 6.29
CA LYS A 135 -8.04 -8.71 6.37
C LYS A 135 -8.23 -7.34 7.03
N GLY A 136 -9.09 -6.52 6.45
CA GLY A 136 -9.37 -5.16 6.92
C GLY A 136 -8.33 -4.11 6.47
N LYS A 137 -7.18 -4.52 5.94
CA LYS A 137 -6.14 -3.63 5.43
C LYS A 137 -6.39 -3.27 3.97
N ILE A 138 -5.95 -2.09 3.57
CA ILE A 138 -5.93 -1.67 2.16
C ILE A 138 -4.73 -2.31 1.48
N VAL A 139 -4.93 -2.94 0.32
CA VAL A 139 -3.86 -3.61 -0.45
C VAL A 139 -3.73 -2.96 -1.82
N ILE A 140 -2.51 -2.51 -2.15
CA ILE A 140 -2.21 -1.74 -3.36
C ILE A 140 -1.07 -2.40 -4.13
N PRO A 141 -1.33 -3.07 -5.25
CA PRO A 141 -0.26 -3.69 -6.01
C PRO A 141 0.54 -2.63 -6.79
N PHE A 142 1.83 -2.84 -6.94
CA PHE A 142 2.62 -2.15 -7.96
C PHE A 142 3.56 -3.12 -8.62
N ALA A 143 3.96 -2.82 -9.86
CA ALA A 143 4.83 -3.73 -10.57
C ALA A 143 5.86 -3.03 -11.45
N THR A 144 6.88 -3.79 -11.82
CA THR A 144 7.82 -3.46 -12.90
C THR A 144 7.80 -4.59 -13.93
N SER A 145 8.05 -4.31 -15.20
CA SER A 145 8.00 -5.31 -16.26
C SER A 145 8.93 -4.96 -17.43
N GLY A 146 9.19 -5.95 -18.29
CA GLY A 146 9.85 -5.74 -19.59
C GLY A 146 8.91 -5.24 -20.70
N GLY A 147 7.60 -5.09 -20.42
CA GLY A 147 6.60 -4.67 -21.42
C GLY A 147 5.15 -4.93 -21.01
N SER A 148 4.88 -5.97 -20.21
CA SER A 148 3.53 -6.30 -19.74
C SER A 148 2.91 -5.21 -18.85
N LYS A 149 1.59 -5.11 -18.88
CA LYS A 149 0.82 -4.19 -18.03
C LYS A 149 0.49 -4.85 -16.68
N LEU A 150 0.21 -4.04 -15.66
CA LEU A 150 -0.16 -4.55 -14.33
C LEU A 150 -1.50 -5.33 -14.31
N ALA A 151 -2.44 -4.97 -15.20
CA ALA A 151 -3.85 -5.36 -15.12
C ALA A 151 -4.06 -6.88 -14.98
N GLY A 152 -3.34 -7.71 -15.76
CA GLY A 152 -3.45 -9.17 -15.69
C GLY A 152 -3.07 -9.71 -14.31
N SER A 153 -1.89 -9.35 -13.84
CA SER A 153 -1.37 -9.78 -12.53
C SER A 153 -2.24 -9.31 -11.36
N ALA A 154 -2.70 -8.06 -11.37
CA ALA A 154 -3.54 -7.51 -10.31
C ALA A 154 -4.94 -8.17 -10.29
N ALA A 155 -5.54 -8.40 -11.46
CA ALA A 155 -6.80 -9.12 -11.55
C ALA A 155 -6.68 -10.57 -11.06
N ALA A 156 -5.56 -11.24 -11.35
CA ALA A 156 -5.30 -12.59 -10.85
C ALA A 156 -5.17 -12.62 -9.32
N LEU A 157 -4.42 -11.69 -8.71
CA LEU A 157 -4.33 -11.59 -7.25
C LEU A 157 -5.69 -11.29 -6.62
N LYS A 158 -6.45 -10.34 -7.18
CA LYS A 158 -7.80 -10.00 -6.69
C LYS A 158 -8.76 -11.18 -6.75
N ARG A 159 -8.69 -11.98 -7.82
CA ARG A 159 -9.50 -13.21 -7.97
C ARG A 159 -9.11 -14.28 -6.95
N SER A 160 -7.82 -14.45 -6.67
CA SER A 160 -7.33 -15.42 -5.67
C SER A 160 -7.63 -15.01 -4.23
N TYR A 161 -7.67 -13.70 -3.94
CA TYR A 161 -7.88 -13.16 -2.60
C TYR A 161 -9.00 -12.11 -2.59
N PRO A 162 -10.26 -12.51 -2.88
CA PRO A 162 -11.37 -11.57 -3.09
C PRO A 162 -11.82 -10.85 -1.80
N ALA A 163 -11.49 -11.40 -0.63
CA ALA A 163 -11.82 -10.83 0.66
C ALA A 163 -10.92 -9.64 1.08
N LEU A 164 -9.82 -9.40 0.37
CA LEU A 164 -8.92 -8.27 0.64
C LEU A 164 -9.46 -6.98 0.00
N ASN A 165 -9.19 -5.84 0.66
CA ASN A 165 -9.60 -4.53 0.17
C ASN A 165 -8.58 -3.99 -0.85
N TRP A 166 -8.71 -4.46 -2.09
CA TRP A 166 -7.84 -4.06 -3.20
C TRP A 166 -8.16 -2.64 -3.69
N LYS A 167 -7.11 -1.81 -3.83
CA LYS A 167 -7.17 -0.55 -4.57
C LYS A 167 -6.40 -0.64 -5.88
N GLU A 168 -6.65 0.32 -6.76
CA GLU A 168 -5.97 0.37 -8.06
C GLU A 168 -4.46 0.57 -7.86
N GLY A 169 -3.71 -0.31 -8.50
CA GLY A 169 -2.26 -0.30 -8.46
C GLY A 169 -1.63 0.45 -9.64
N ARG A 170 -0.30 0.45 -9.71
CA ARG A 170 0.41 1.09 -10.83
C ARG A 170 1.63 0.31 -11.33
N LEU A 171 1.82 0.32 -12.66
CA LEU A 171 3.06 -0.12 -13.28
C LEU A 171 4.10 1.02 -13.20
N LEU A 172 5.26 0.75 -12.60
CA LEU A 172 6.31 1.73 -12.28
C LEU A 172 7.59 1.51 -13.11
N ASN A 173 7.43 1.23 -14.41
CA ASN A 173 8.57 1.13 -15.32
C ASN A 173 9.24 2.49 -15.50
N ARG A 174 10.52 2.58 -15.14
CA ARG A 174 11.32 3.82 -15.23
C ARG A 174 10.64 5.03 -14.57
N ALA A 175 9.81 4.78 -13.54
CA ALA A 175 9.10 5.85 -12.84
C ALA A 175 10.10 6.77 -12.10
N ASN A 176 9.98 8.08 -12.35
CA ASN A 176 10.70 9.10 -11.60
C ASN A 176 9.92 9.47 -10.33
N GLU A 177 10.61 10.12 -9.38
CA GLU A 177 10.06 10.50 -8.08
C GLU A 177 8.78 11.33 -8.24
N LYS A 178 8.80 12.39 -9.05
CA LYS A 178 7.62 13.24 -9.30
C LYS A 178 6.39 12.44 -9.70
N SER A 179 6.56 11.50 -10.63
CA SER A 179 5.46 10.65 -11.09
C SER A 179 4.92 9.73 -9.98
N ILE A 180 5.79 9.23 -9.10
CA ILE A 180 5.41 8.39 -7.96
C ILE A 180 4.69 9.24 -6.92
N CYS A 181 5.24 10.39 -6.52
CA CYS A 181 4.58 11.31 -5.58
C CYS A 181 3.19 11.69 -6.08
N THR A 182 3.04 12.05 -7.35
CA THR A 182 1.72 12.38 -7.94
C THR A 182 0.70 11.23 -7.81
N TRP A 183 1.17 9.98 -7.89
CA TRP A 183 0.30 8.82 -7.71
C TRP A 183 -0.03 8.57 -6.24
N ILE A 184 0.94 8.71 -5.35
CA ILE A 184 0.74 8.59 -3.90
C ILE A 184 -0.19 9.70 -3.37
N ASP A 185 -0.05 10.93 -3.84
CA ASP A 185 -0.91 12.08 -3.51
C ASP A 185 -2.37 11.79 -3.87
N LYS A 186 -2.59 11.26 -5.09
CA LYS A 186 -3.93 10.87 -5.57
C LYS A 186 -4.56 9.76 -4.74
N LEU A 187 -3.75 8.91 -4.10
CA LEU A 187 -4.22 7.88 -3.18
C LEU A 187 -4.45 8.41 -1.75
N GLY A 188 -3.97 9.63 -1.43
CA GLY A 188 -4.10 10.22 -0.10
C GLY A 188 -3.08 9.71 0.93
N TYR A 189 -1.97 9.12 0.48
CA TYR A 189 -0.96 8.48 1.34
C TYR A 189 0.39 9.19 1.35
N HIS A 190 0.42 10.48 1.01
CA HIS A 190 1.66 11.24 0.98
C HIS A 190 2.18 11.48 2.40
N GLU A 191 3.50 11.42 2.56
CA GLU A 191 4.13 11.96 3.75
C GLU A 191 3.86 13.48 3.78
N LYS A 192 3.13 13.95 4.79
CA LYS A 192 3.10 15.39 5.11
C LYS A 192 4.47 15.75 5.66
N ASN A 193 5.44 16.02 4.80
CA ASN A 193 6.62 16.74 5.25
C ASN A 193 6.22 18.18 5.54
N LEU A 194 6.55 18.58 6.77
CA LEU A 194 6.47 19.92 7.34
C LEU A 194 6.97 20.97 6.34
N ASP A 195 6.25 22.09 6.31
CA ASP A 195 6.56 23.37 5.64
C ASP A 195 8.04 23.62 5.27
#